data_AF-A0A105V355-F1
#
_entry.id   AF-A0A105V355-F1
#
_cell.length_a   1.000
_cell.length_b   1.000
_cell.length_c   1.000
_cell.angle_alpha   90.00
_cell.angle_beta   90.00
_cell.angle_gamma   90.00
#
_symmetry.space_group_name_H-M   'P 1'
#
loop_
_entity.id
_entity.type
_entity.pdbx_description
1 polymer ?
#
loop_
_entity_poly.entity_id
_entity_poly.type
_entity_poly.pdbx_seq_one_letter_code
_entity_poly.pdbx_strand_id
1 'polypeptide(L)' 'MLIGILLAGCSRAPSIVLFGAAFPDWLFCIAGGVLATVMVHLIFGATRGAVLLRPLPLAYPGLTAIFATSIWMLVFYH' A
#
# COMPACT_ATOMS: atom_id res chain seq x y z
N MET A 1 17.27 21.26 5.81
CA MET A 1 17.24 20.43 4.59
C MET A 1 16.69 19.02 4.84
N LEU A 2 17.10 18.30 5.91
CA LEU A 2 16.55 16.96 6.24
C LEU A 2 15.03 16.90 6.39
N ILE A 3 14.43 17.89 7.06
CA ILE A 3 12.98 17.92 7.31
C ILE A 3 12.18 17.99 5.99
N GLY A 4 12.66 18.74 5.00
CA GLY A 4 11.99 18.84 3.70
C GLY A 4 11.98 17.52 2.91
N ILE A 5 13.03 16.70 3.06
CA ILE A 5 13.11 15.38 2.41
C ILE A 5 12.12 14.42 3.04
N LEU A 6 11.94 14.47 4.37
CA LEU A 6 11.01 13.60 5.10
C LEU A 6 9.54 13.94 4.83
N LEU A 7 9.22 15.20 4.49
CA LEU A 7 7.85 15.64 4.16
C LEU A 7 7.56 15.72 2.65
N ALA A 8 8.47 15.28 1.78
CA ALA A 8 8.27 15.35 0.33
C ALA A 8 6.97 14.66 -0.12
N GLY A 9 6.55 13.60 0.58
CA GLY A 9 5.30 12.89 0.34
C GLY A 9 4.02 13.69 0.69
N CYS A 10 4.11 14.73 1.52
CA CYS A 10 2.96 15.57 1.88
C CYS A 10 2.64 16.61 0.79
N SER A 11 3.53 16.84 -0.18
CA SER A 11 3.33 17.83 -1.24
C SER A 11 2.25 17.43 -2.25
N ARG A 12 2.02 16.12 -2.41
CA ARG A 12 0.98 15.53 -3.26
C ARG A 12 0.15 14.55 -2.42
N ALA A 13 -0.81 15.10 -1.67
CA ALA A 13 -1.78 14.34 -0.90
C ALA A 13 -3.17 14.52 -1.52
N PRO A 14 -3.47 13.87 -2.67
CA PRO A 14 -4.77 13.98 -3.29
C PRO A 14 -5.88 13.49 -2.36
N SER A 15 -7.06 14.06 -2.48
CA SER A 15 -8.23 13.59 -1.73
C SER A 15 -9.37 13.32 -2.69
N ILE A 16 -10.13 12.28 -2.39
CA ILE A 16 -11.27 11.85 -3.18
C ILE A 16 -12.51 12.12 -2.34
N VAL A 17 -13.47 12.83 -2.91
CA VAL A 17 -14.74 13.10 -2.22
C VAL A 17 -15.68 11.92 -2.43
N LEU A 18 -16.04 11.23 -1.34
CA LEU A 18 -17.05 10.17 -1.33
C LEU A 18 -18.06 10.43 -0.23
N PHE A 19 -19.34 10.17 -0.50
CA PHE A 19 -20.43 10.34 0.47
C PHE A 19 -20.49 11.75 1.14
N GLY A 20 -19.99 12.78 0.45
CA GLY A 20 -19.92 14.14 0.99
C GLY A 20 -18.73 14.42 1.92
N ALA A 21 -17.80 13.48 2.11
CA ALA A 21 -16.57 13.67 2.88
C ALA A 21 -15.32 13.48 2.00
N ALA A 22 -14.27 14.24 2.27
CA ALA A 22 -12.98 14.10 1.59
C ALA A 22 -12.14 13.03 2.28
N PHE A 23 -11.90 11.92 1.58
CA PHE A 23 -11.03 10.84 2.05
C PHE A 23 -9.66 10.95 1.39
N PRO A 24 -8.58 10.68 2.15
CA PRO A 24 -7.27 10.63 1.56
C PRO A 24 -7.12 9.46 0.58
N ASP A 25 -6.43 9.69 -0.52
CA ASP A 25 -6.12 8.67 -1.53
C ASP A 25 -5.32 7.48 -0.97
N TRP A 26 -4.40 7.74 -0.03
CA TRP A 26 -3.51 6.73 0.55
C TRP A 26 -4.29 5.68 1.35
N LEU A 27 -5.47 6.03 1.89
CA LEU A 27 -6.34 5.09 2.59
C LEU A 27 -6.86 4.01 1.63
N PHE A 28 -7.29 4.40 0.43
CA PHE A 28 -7.73 3.46 -0.61
C PHE A 28 -6.56 2.64 -1.15
N CYS A 29 -5.39 3.26 -1.31
CA CYS A 29 -4.18 2.55 -1.76
C CYS A 29 -3.75 1.48 -0.75
N ILE A 30 -3.78 1.76 0.55
CA ILE A 30 -3.51 0.77 1.61
C ILE A 30 -4.56 -0.33 1.59
N ALA A 31 -5.85 0.00 1.49
CA ALA A 31 -6.90 -1.01 1.42
C ALA A 31 -6.69 -1.96 0.22
N GLY A 32 -6.39 -1.42 -0.96
CA GLY A 32 -6.03 -2.21 -2.14
C GLY A 32 -4.75 -3.03 -1.95
N GLY A 33 -3.72 -2.46 -1.32
CA GLY A 33 -2.46 -3.15 -1.01
C GLY A 33 -2.62 -4.29 -0.02
N VAL A 34 -3.51 -4.16 0.97
CA VAL A 34 -3.86 -5.25 1.89
C VAL A 34 -4.59 -6.36 1.15
N LEU A 35 -5.58 -6.03 0.31
CA LEU A 35 -6.30 -7.02 -0.50
C LEU A 35 -5.34 -7.80 -1.42
N ALA A 36 -4.40 -7.11 -2.07
CA ALA A 36 -3.36 -7.75 -2.88
C ALA A 36 -2.44 -8.65 -2.04
N THR A 37 -2.00 -8.19 -0.86
CA THR A 37 -1.19 -9.00 0.07
C THR A 37 -1.94 -10.26 0.53
N VAL A 38 -3.24 -10.15 0.80
CA VAL A 38 -4.09 -11.31 1.14
C VAL A 38 -4.14 -12.29 -0.03
N MET A 39 -4.33 -11.83 -1.27
CA MET A 39 -4.31 -12.70 -2.45
C MET A 39 -2.98 -13.42 -2.60
N VAL A 40 -1.86 -12.71 -2.44
CA VAL A 40 -0.51 -13.32 -2.43
C VAL A 40 -0.42 -14.37 -1.31
N HIS A 41 -0.87 -14.05 -0.10
CA HIS A 41 -0.84 -15.00 1.01
C HIS A 41 -1.65 -16.28 0.71
N LEU A 42 -2.84 -16.16 0.12
CA LEU A 42 -3.67 -17.31 -0.24
C LEU A 42 -3.00 -18.18 -1.32
N ILE A 43 -2.42 -17.56 -2.36
CA ILE A 43 -1.70 -18.28 -3.44
C ILE A 43 -0.47 -19.00 -2.90
N PHE A 44 0.33 -18.32 -2.08
CA PHE A 44 1.54 -18.91 -1.50
C PHE A 44 1.26 -19.87 -0.35
N GLY A 45 0.11 -19.74 0.33
CA GLY A 45 -0.37 -20.69 1.34
C GLY A 45 -0.90 -21.97 0.72
N ALA A 46 -1.47 -21.91 -0.49
CA ALA A 46 -1.88 -23.08 -1.26
C ALA A 46 -0.68 -23.83 -1.88
N THR A 47 0.51 -23.24 -1.91
CA THR A 47 1.74 -23.84 -2.43
C THR A 47 2.74 -24.06 -1.28
N ARG A 48 3.79 -24.89 -1.46
CA ARG A 48 4.87 -25.03 -0.45
C ARG A 48 5.69 -23.73 -0.24
N GLY A 49 5.30 -22.62 -0.87
CA GLY A 49 5.98 -21.32 -0.85
C GLY A 49 5.75 -20.48 0.41
N ALA A 50 4.88 -20.90 1.33
CA ALA A 50 4.60 -20.15 2.57
C ALA A 50 5.85 -19.87 3.44
N VAL A 51 6.92 -20.66 3.30
CA VAL A 51 8.21 -20.41 3.96
C VAL A 51 8.84 -19.09 3.50
N LEU A 52 8.64 -18.69 2.25
CA LEU A 52 9.20 -17.47 1.68
C LEU A 52 8.63 -16.19 2.31
N LEU A 53 7.43 -16.26 2.92
CA LEU A 53 6.79 -15.12 3.57
C LEU A 53 7.22 -14.93 5.04
N ARG A 54 8.15 -15.75 5.57
CA ARG A 54 8.68 -15.57 6.93
C ARG A 54 9.87 -14.60 6.93
N PRO A 55 9.93 -13.64 7.87
CA PRO A 55 9.00 -13.41 8.98
C PRO A 55 7.74 -12.62 8.56
N LEU A 56 6.56 -13.18 8.85
CA LEU A 56 5.25 -12.59 8.51
C LEU A 56 5.06 -11.14 8.97
N PRO A 57 5.49 -10.74 10.20
CA PRO A 57 5.33 -9.37 10.66
C PRO A 57 6.09 -8.34 9.82
N LEU A 58 7.08 -8.76 9.03
CA LEU A 58 7.84 -7.87 8.14
C LEU A 58 7.37 -8.01 6.69
N ALA A 59 7.12 -9.25 6.24
CA ALA A 59 6.71 -9.53 4.88
C ALA A 59 5.36 -8.90 4.53
N TYR A 60 4.36 -8.98 5.41
CA TYR A 60 3.02 -8.49 5.13
C TYR A 60 2.92 -6.96 5.04
N PRO A 61 3.44 -6.18 6.02
CA PRO A 61 3.47 -4.72 5.86
C PRO A 61 4.40 -4.30 4.72
N GLY A 62 5.48 -5.03 4.45
CA GLY A 62 6.35 -4.77 3.30
C GLY A 62 5.63 -4.94 1.96
N LEU A 63 4.94 -6.07 1.77
CA LEU A 63 4.12 -6.32 0.58
C LEU A 63 2.98 -5.31 0.46
N THR A 64 2.30 -5.02 1.56
CA THR A 64 1.21 -4.03 1.60
C THR A 64 1.74 -2.66 1.19
N ALA A 65 2.90 -2.25 1.71
CA ALA A 65 3.54 -1.00 1.35
C ALA A 65 3.86 -0.98 -0.15
N ILE A 66 4.57 -1.99 -0.68
CA ILE A 66 4.92 -2.09 -2.11
C ILE A 66 3.67 -1.99 -2.99
N PHE A 67 2.62 -2.74 -2.69
CA PHE A 67 1.39 -2.70 -3.47
C PHE A 67 0.68 -1.36 -3.35
N ALA A 68 0.59 -0.78 -2.15
CA ALA A 68 -0.03 0.52 -1.92
C ALA A 68 0.70 1.64 -2.67
N THR A 69 2.03 1.73 -2.60
CA THR A 69 2.79 2.72 -3.38
C THR A 69 2.71 2.47 -4.88
N SER A 70 2.66 1.21 -5.32
CA SER A 70 2.50 0.89 -6.74
C SER A 70 1.14 1.35 -7.26
N ILE A 71 0.06 1.05 -6.53
CA ILE A 71 -1.29 1.53 -6.85
C ILE A 71 -1.31 3.05 -6.88
N TRP A 72 -0.71 3.69 -5.88
CA TRP A 72 -0.63 5.14 -5.80
C TRP A 72 0.05 5.76 -7.01
N MET A 73 1.22 5.22 -7.40
CA MET A 73 1.95 5.67 -8.57
C MET A 73 1.17 5.47 -9.87
N LEU A 74 0.45 4.37 -10.03
CA LEU A 74 -0.31 4.09 -11.25
C LEU A 74 -1.57 4.95 -11.37
N VAL A 75 -2.20 5.30 -10.24
CA VAL A 75 -3.53 5.93 -10.22
C VAL A 75 -3.51 7.43 -9.86
N PHE A 76 -2.50 7.95 -9.16
CA PHE A 76 -2.49 9.34 -8.67
C PHE A 76 -1.25 10.15 -9.04
N TYR A 77 -0.23 9.54 -9.67
CA TYR A 77 1.01 10.25 -10.02
C TYR A 77 0.91 11.12 -11.28
N HIS A 78 -0.15 10.97 -12.08
CA HIS A 78 -0.39 11.76 -13.28
C HIS A 78 -0.86 13.18 -12.95
#